data_AF-A0A2C9UQV7-F1
#
_entry.id   AF-A0A2C9UQV7-F1
#
_cell.length_a   1.000
_cell.length_b   1.000
_cell.length_c   1.000
_cell.angle_alpha   90.00
_cell.angle_beta   90.00
_cell.angle_gamma   90.00
#
_symmetry.space_group_name_H-M   'P 1'
#
loop_
_entity.id
_entity.type
_entity.pdbx_description
1 polymer ?
#
loop_
_entity_poly.entity_id
_entity_poly.type
_entity_poly.pdbx_seq_one_letter_code
_entity_poly.pdbx_strand_id
1 'polypeptide(L)'
;MGTKFSALWFALLLLFPSVLSANRDGLIRIGLKKKKLDQVNRPVRTFGSTEGEAMRVAIKKNNFYGNIGNSGDADIVELKNYLDAQYYGEIGIGTPSQTFTVIFDTGSSNLWVPSSKCYFSLACYFHSKYKSSESRTYEKNGTSAAIQYGTGSIAGFFSQDNVKVGDIVVRNQDFIEATKEPGVTFLAAKFDGILGLGLQEISVGKAVPVWYNMVNEGLVTEQVFSFWLNRNVKGEEGGEIVFGGVDANHYKGEHTYVPVTQKGYWQFEMGDILVGNDTTGLCGTGCNAIADSGTSLLAGPTTVITQINHAIGASGIVSQECKTVVAQYGKVILEMLIAQQAKPQKICSQMGFCTFDGTRGVSTNIESVVDETTERVSNGVQDAMCTACEMMVVWMQNRIKLNQTEDQILNYVNELCDRLPSPNGESAVDCSSLSSMPHVSFTIGGKEFGLTPEQYVLKVGEGVSAQCISGFTALDVPPPRGPLWILGDVFMGPYHTVFDYGNLRVGFAEAA
;
A
#
# COMPACT_ATOMS: atom_id res chain seq x y z
N MET A 1 18.36 19.59 81.49
CA MET A 1 17.03 19.29 80.90
C MET A 1 16.68 20.44 79.99
N GLY A 2 16.81 20.25 78.67
CA GLY A 2 16.66 21.31 77.67
C GLY A 2 15.20 21.54 77.29
N THR A 3 14.78 22.80 77.32
CA THR A 3 13.47 23.27 76.86
C THR A 3 13.55 23.66 75.38
N LYS A 4 12.78 22.93 74.57
CA LYS A 4 12.46 23.20 73.17
C LYS A 4 11.43 24.34 73.09
N PHE A 5 11.53 25.24 72.10
CA PHE A 5 10.71 25.18 70.89
C PHE A 5 11.10 26.30 69.91
N SER A 6 11.36 25.89 68.67
CA SER A 6 11.89 26.67 67.56
C SER A 6 10.80 27.40 66.78
N ALA A 7 11.23 28.46 66.12
CA ALA A 7 10.50 29.50 65.42
C ALA A 7 9.63 29.03 64.22
N LEU A 8 8.68 29.90 63.91
CA LEU A 8 7.81 29.93 62.73
C LEU A 8 8.58 29.77 61.41
N TRP A 9 8.07 28.92 60.52
CA TRP A 9 8.33 29.00 59.08
C TRP A 9 7.00 28.94 58.31
N PHE A 10 6.82 29.94 57.44
CA PHE A 10 5.69 30.12 56.53
C PHE A 10 5.55 28.95 55.55
N ALA A 11 4.34 28.40 55.42
CA ALA A 11 3.99 27.50 54.32
C ALA A 11 3.38 28.32 53.17
N LEU A 12 4.16 28.57 52.12
CA LEU A 12 3.69 29.10 50.84
C LEU A 12 3.36 27.90 49.94
N LEU A 13 2.08 27.51 49.87
CA LEU A 13 1.58 26.53 48.92
C LEU A 13 1.54 27.17 47.53
N LEU A 14 2.58 26.92 46.73
CA LEU A 14 2.54 27.14 45.28
C LEU A 14 1.61 26.09 44.65
N LEU A 15 0.36 26.47 44.44
CA LEU A 15 -0.53 25.81 43.50
C LEU A 15 0.04 26.01 42.09
N PHE A 16 0.80 25.03 41.60
CA PHE A 16 0.99 24.87 40.16
C PHE A 16 -0.34 24.35 39.59
N PRO A 17 -1.05 25.11 38.73
CA PRO A 17 -2.13 24.50 37.97
C PRO A 17 -1.46 23.57 36.95
N SER A 18 -1.69 22.28 37.11
CA SER A 18 -1.52 21.32 36.03
C SER A 18 -2.47 21.76 34.92
N VAL A 19 -1.93 22.43 33.90
CA VAL A 19 -2.67 22.78 32.70
C VAL A 19 -2.93 21.47 31.96
N LEU A 20 -4.05 20.81 32.25
CA LEU A 20 -4.67 19.91 31.28
C LEU A 20 -5.27 20.79 30.19
N SER A 21 -4.55 20.92 29.07
CA SER A 21 -5.11 21.45 27.84
C SER A 21 -6.09 20.42 27.29
N ALA A 22 -7.35 20.49 27.72
CA ALA A 22 -8.44 19.85 27.00
C ALA A 22 -8.58 20.59 25.65
N ASN A 23 -8.31 19.89 24.54
CA ASN A 23 -8.36 20.50 23.22
C ASN A 23 -9.80 20.94 22.92
N ARG A 24 -10.00 22.23 22.65
CA ARG A 24 -11.33 22.87 22.53
C ARG A 24 -11.97 22.72 21.16
N ASP A 25 -11.36 21.97 20.25
CA ASP A 25 -11.73 21.87 18.85
C ASP A 25 -12.56 20.62 18.51
N GLY A 26 -12.75 19.69 19.45
CA GLY A 26 -13.56 18.47 19.23
C GLY A 26 -12.89 17.41 18.37
N LEU A 27 -11.62 17.62 18.01
CA LEU A 27 -10.84 16.76 17.14
C LEU A 27 -10.11 15.69 17.96
N ILE A 28 -10.14 14.44 17.50
CA ILE A 28 -9.49 13.30 18.15
C ILE A 28 -8.16 13.06 17.48
N ARG A 29 -7.06 13.34 18.19
CA ARG A 29 -5.70 13.21 17.68
C ARG A 29 -5.01 11.98 18.23
N ILE A 30 -4.32 11.26 17.35
CA ILE A 30 -3.49 10.13 17.74
C ILE A 30 -2.12 10.33 17.11
N GLY A 31 -1.13 10.55 17.97
CA GLY A 31 0.27 10.58 17.56
C GLY A 31 0.70 9.21 17.02
N LEU A 32 1.32 9.23 15.85
CA LEU A 32 1.88 8.06 15.19
C LEU A 32 3.37 7.98 15.48
N LYS A 33 3.85 6.77 15.77
CA LYS A 33 5.27 6.47 15.92
C LYS A 33 5.80 5.93 14.61
N LYS A 34 6.99 6.37 14.20
CA LYS A 34 7.67 5.90 12.99
C LYS A 34 8.70 4.81 13.29
N LYS A 35 8.69 3.69 12.57
CA LYS A 35 9.76 2.68 12.61
C LYS A 35 10.94 3.14 11.74
N LYS A 36 12.17 3.08 12.27
CA LYS A 36 13.39 3.25 11.46
C LYS A 36 13.68 1.98 10.67
N LEU A 37 14.08 2.16 9.41
CA LEU A 37 14.42 1.08 8.49
C LEU A 37 15.88 0.65 8.73
N ASP A 38 16.10 -0.20 9.73
CA ASP A 38 17.44 -0.72 10.08
C ASP A 38 17.79 -1.98 9.28
N GLN A 39 19.05 -2.11 8.85
CA GLN A 39 19.56 -3.25 8.06
C GLN A 39 19.30 -4.62 8.71
N VAL A 40 19.22 -4.68 10.03
CA VAL A 40 19.08 -5.92 10.81
C VAL A 40 17.68 -6.53 10.72
N ASN A 41 16.66 -5.75 10.34
CA ASN A 41 15.27 -6.23 10.23
C ASN A 41 14.95 -6.78 8.83
N ARG A 42 15.92 -6.87 7.92
CA ARG A 42 15.73 -7.47 6.61
C ARG A 42 15.93 -8.98 6.73
N PRO A 43 14.91 -9.82 6.48
CA PRO A 43 15.14 -11.24 6.29
C PRO A 43 16.08 -11.37 5.09
N VAL A 44 17.29 -11.84 5.34
CA VAL A 44 18.26 -12.21 4.31
C VAL A 44 17.57 -13.27 3.43
N ARG A 45 17.06 -12.87 2.25
CA ARG A 45 16.49 -13.77 1.21
C ARG A 45 17.60 -14.59 0.51
N THR A 46 18.60 -15.04 1.26
CA THR A 46 19.69 -15.90 0.77
C THR A 46 19.42 -17.36 1.11
N PHE A 47 18.15 -17.77 1.09
CA PHE A 47 17.78 -19.18 1.08
C PHE A 47 17.11 -19.50 -0.25
N GLY A 48 17.68 -20.49 -0.92
CA GLY A 48 17.49 -20.78 -2.33
C GLY A 48 16.05 -21.10 -2.76
N SER A 49 15.92 -21.12 -4.08
CA SER A 49 14.76 -21.32 -4.95
C SER A 49 13.85 -22.53 -4.71
N THR A 50 13.86 -23.17 -3.54
CA THR A 50 13.11 -24.41 -3.28
C THR A 50 11.77 -24.21 -2.57
N GLU A 51 11.51 -23.08 -1.90
CA GLU A 51 10.20 -22.85 -1.23
C GLU A 51 9.07 -22.40 -2.19
N GLY A 52 9.41 -21.69 -3.27
CA GLY A 52 8.42 -21.28 -4.29
C GLY A 52 7.81 -22.47 -5.04
N GLU A 53 8.60 -23.52 -5.26
CA GLU A 53 8.12 -24.77 -5.86
C GLU A 53 7.38 -25.64 -4.83
N ALA A 54 7.85 -25.69 -3.58
CA ALA A 54 7.16 -26.41 -2.50
C ALA A 54 5.77 -25.83 -2.20
N MET A 55 5.59 -24.51 -2.30
CA MET A 55 4.30 -23.84 -2.10
C MET A 55 3.31 -24.14 -3.24
N ARG A 56 3.76 -24.22 -4.50
CA ARG A 56 2.91 -24.65 -5.63
C ARG A 56 2.50 -26.13 -5.54
N VAL A 57 3.34 -26.98 -4.96
CA VAL A 57 3.04 -28.41 -4.75
C VAL A 57 2.11 -28.64 -3.54
N ALA A 58 2.23 -27.84 -2.48
CA ALA A 58 1.37 -27.94 -1.30
C ALA A 58 -0.09 -27.55 -1.61
N ILE A 59 -0.31 -26.55 -2.47
CA ILE A 59 -1.66 -26.11 -2.91
C ILE A 59 -2.38 -27.21 -3.71
N LYS A 60 -1.65 -28.03 -4.49
CA LYS A 60 -2.26 -29.15 -5.24
C LYS A 60 -2.64 -30.36 -4.38
N LYS A 61 -2.10 -30.48 -3.15
CA LYS A 61 -2.20 -31.74 -2.39
C LYS A 61 -3.30 -31.75 -1.32
N ASN A 62 -3.85 -30.59 -0.94
CA ASN A 62 -4.95 -30.50 0.02
C ASN A 62 -6.25 -30.05 -0.67
N ASN A 63 -6.94 -31.01 -1.27
CA ASN A 63 -8.37 -30.90 -1.58
C ASN A 63 -9.17 -30.67 -0.29
N PHE A 64 -9.42 -29.41 0.05
CA PHE A 64 -10.49 -29.02 0.97
C PHE A 64 -11.52 -28.17 0.22
N TYR A 65 -12.12 -28.75 -0.82
CA TYR A 65 -13.43 -28.31 -1.32
C TYR A 65 -14.50 -28.76 -0.31
N GLY A 66 -14.64 -27.99 0.76
CA GLY A 66 -15.86 -27.95 1.56
C GLY A 66 -16.71 -26.80 1.04
N ASN A 67 -17.88 -27.12 0.49
CA ASN A 67 -18.95 -26.20 0.07
C ASN A 67 -18.99 -24.91 0.90
N ILE A 68 -18.50 -23.80 0.34
CA ILE A 68 -18.85 -22.45 0.77
C ILE A 68 -19.44 -21.76 -0.45
N GLY A 69 -20.66 -21.27 -0.25
CA GLY A 69 -21.55 -20.78 -1.28
C GLY A 69 -20.97 -19.62 -2.08
N ASN A 70 -21.44 -19.60 -3.31
CA ASN A 70 -21.24 -18.60 -4.35
C ASN A 70 -21.60 -17.18 -3.84
N SER A 71 -20.60 -16.36 -3.52
CA SER A 71 -20.76 -14.91 -3.42
C SER A 71 -19.46 -14.15 -3.69
N GLY A 72 -19.33 -13.56 -4.89
CA GLY A 72 -18.64 -12.29 -5.12
C GLY A 72 -17.12 -12.17 -4.92
N ASP A 73 -16.37 -13.28 -4.78
CA ASP A 73 -14.97 -13.26 -4.32
C ASP A 73 -13.92 -12.86 -5.39
N ALA A 74 -14.31 -12.14 -6.43
CA ALA A 74 -13.42 -11.66 -7.50
C ALA A 74 -12.98 -10.19 -7.32
N ASP A 75 -13.37 -9.55 -6.20
CA ASP A 75 -13.43 -8.10 -6.08
C ASP A 75 -12.45 -7.53 -5.02
N ILE A 76 -11.35 -8.20 -4.69
CA ILE A 76 -10.32 -7.66 -3.76
C ILE A 76 -9.00 -7.46 -4.51
N VAL A 77 -8.49 -6.22 -4.53
CA VAL A 77 -7.12 -5.93 -4.93
C VAL A 77 -6.21 -6.42 -3.81
N GLU A 78 -5.44 -7.48 -4.08
CA GLU A 78 -4.48 -7.99 -3.11
C GLU A 78 -3.36 -6.97 -2.95
N LEU A 79 -3.44 -6.17 -1.88
CA LEU A 79 -2.40 -5.23 -1.52
C LEU A 79 -1.20 -6.03 -1.04
N LYS A 80 -0.08 -5.89 -1.75
CA LYS A 80 1.16 -6.52 -1.34
C LYS A 80 1.61 -5.89 -0.03
N ASN A 81 1.64 -6.67 1.05
CA ASN A 81 2.27 -6.26 2.29
C ASN A 81 3.79 -6.19 2.06
N TYR A 82 4.26 -4.99 1.79
CA TYR A 82 5.67 -4.65 1.84
C TYR A 82 5.98 -4.40 3.31
N LEU A 83 7.04 -5.04 3.81
CA LEU A 83 7.48 -5.10 5.21
C LEU A 83 7.88 -3.74 5.83
N ASP A 84 7.39 -2.66 5.22
CA ASP A 84 7.86 -1.30 5.33
C ASP A 84 6.87 -0.40 6.04
N ALA A 85 5.64 -0.86 6.34
CA ALA A 85 4.62 -0.08 7.05
C ALA A 85 5.21 0.58 8.30
N GLN A 86 5.38 1.90 8.19
CA GLN A 86 6.28 2.68 9.01
C GLN A 86 5.61 3.36 10.18
N TYR A 87 4.29 3.52 10.15
CA TYR A 87 3.55 4.33 11.12
C TYR A 87 2.52 3.49 11.85
N TYR A 88 2.56 3.56 13.18
CA TYR A 88 1.63 2.86 14.05
C TYR A 88 1.23 3.75 15.21
N GLY A 89 0.04 3.52 15.74
CA GLY A 89 -0.44 4.16 16.97
C GLY A 89 -1.04 3.12 17.91
N GLU A 90 -1.60 3.58 19.01
CA GLU A 90 -2.13 2.72 20.07
C GLU A 90 -3.66 2.76 20.10
N ILE A 91 -4.27 1.58 20.28
CA ILE A 91 -5.69 1.40 20.55
C ILE A 91 -5.88 0.54 21.80
N GLY A 92 -7.04 0.63 22.42
CA GLY A 92 -7.47 -0.23 23.51
C GLY A 92 -8.61 -1.14 23.10
N ILE A 93 -8.62 -2.40 23.53
CA ILE A 93 -9.75 -3.31 23.33
C ILE A 93 -10.18 -3.91 24.67
N GLY A 94 -11.48 -3.86 24.96
CA GLY A 94 -12.06 -4.46 26.15
C GLY A 94 -12.16 -3.58 27.39
N THR A 95 -12.77 -4.14 28.44
CA THR A 95 -12.99 -3.46 29.72
C THR A 95 -12.57 -4.35 30.91
N PRO A 96 -11.44 -4.09 31.60
CA PRO A 96 -10.50 -2.99 31.38
C PRO A 96 -9.79 -3.06 30.02
N SER A 97 -9.38 -1.90 29.53
CA SER A 97 -8.74 -1.73 28.22
C SER A 97 -7.42 -2.50 28.15
N GLN A 98 -7.28 -3.37 27.14
CA GLN A 98 -6.04 -4.04 26.76
C GLN A 98 -5.43 -3.27 25.58
N THR A 99 -4.22 -2.74 25.73
CA THR A 99 -3.58 -1.88 24.72
C THR A 99 -2.89 -2.69 23.63
N PHE A 100 -3.06 -2.26 22.38
CA PHE A 100 -2.41 -2.83 21.19
C PHE A 100 -1.82 -1.72 20.35
N THR A 101 -0.66 -2.01 19.77
CA THR A 101 -0.07 -1.17 18.72
C THR A 101 -0.63 -1.60 17.38
N VAL A 102 -1.17 -0.69 16.58
CA VAL A 102 -1.78 -1.01 15.28
C VAL A 102 -1.36 -0.05 14.17
N ILE A 103 -1.35 -0.57 12.95
CA ILE A 103 -1.34 0.27 11.74
C ILE A 103 -2.76 0.75 11.49
N PHE A 104 -2.93 2.04 11.22
CA PHE A 104 -4.16 2.61 10.70
C PHE A 104 -4.11 2.55 9.17
N ASP A 105 -4.89 1.65 8.59
CA ASP A 105 -4.71 1.18 7.22
C ASP A 105 -5.93 1.51 6.35
N THR A 106 -5.80 2.46 5.41
CA THR A 106 -6.87 2.82 4.48
C THR A 106 -7.05 1.83 3.32
N GLY A 107 -6.12 0.88 3.15
CA GLY A 107 -6.19 -0.20 2.17
C GLY A 107 -7.00 -1.42 2.62
N SER A 108 -7.29 -1.57 3.91
CA SER A 108 -8.09 -2.67 4.47
C SER A 108 -9.24 -2.16 5.37
N SER A 109 -10.20 -3.03 5.69
CA SER A 109 -11.45 -2.64 6.38
C SER A 109 -11.75 -3.40 7.68
N ASN A 110 -10.91 -4.37 8.04
CA ASN A 110 -11.08 -5.15 9.26
C ASN A 110 -10.14 -4.65 10.36
N LEU A 111 -10.62 -4.66 11.60
CA LEU A 111 -9.76 -4.64 12.78
C LEU A 111 -9.38 -6.07 13.13
N TRP A 112 -8.09 -6.32 13.39
CA TRP A 112 -7.62 -7.60 13.91
C TRP A 112 -6.44 -7.42 14.87
N VAL A 113 -6.37 -8.28 15.88
CA VAL A 113 -5.26 -8.35 16.85
C VAL A 113 -4.94 -9.81 17.21
N PRO A 114 -3.73 -10.12 17.71
CA PRO A 114 -3.36 -11.48 18.10
C PRO A 114 -4.23 -11.96 19.25
N SER A 115 -4.72 -13.20 19.18
CA SER A 115 -5.51 -13.81 20.24
C SER A 115 -4.64 -14.46 21.30
N SER A 116 -5.11 -14.50 22.54
CA SER A 116 -4.56 -15.40 23.58
C SER A 116 -4.67 -16.88 23.21
N LYS A 117 -5.47 -17.22 22.18
CA LYS A 117 -5.63 -18.55 21.59
C LYS A 117 -4.63 -18.84 20.45
N CYS A 118 -3.71 -17.91 20.15
CA CYS A 118 -2.65 -18.11 19.18
C CYS A 118 -1.45 -18.85 19.82
N TYR A 119 -1.39 -20.17 19.66
CA TYR A 119 -0.38 -21.02 20.28
C TYR A 119 0.77 -21.43 19.35
N PHE A 120 0.55 -21.43 18.03
CA PHE A 120 1.45 -22.08 17.08
C PHE A 120 2.19 -21.13 16.14
N SER A 121 1.88 -19.84 16.16
CA SER A 121 2.61 -18.83 15.37
C SER A 121 3.65 -18.12 16.22
N LEU A 122 4.90 -18.10 15.76
CA LEU A 122 6.01 -17.44 16.43
C LEU A 122 5.75 -15.93 16.64
N ALA A 123 5.10 -15.26 15.68
CA ALA A 123 4.75 -13.84 15.77
C ALA A 123 3.94 -13.53 17.06
N CYS A 124 2.95 -14.35 17.39
CA CYS A 124 2.11 -14.19 18.59
C CYS A 124 2.86 -14.33 19.94
N TYR A 125 4.11 -14.78 19.95
CA TYR A 125 4.94 -14.82 21.16
C TYR A 125 5.65 -13.49 21.43
N PHE A 126 5.84 -12.66 20.41
CA PHE A 126 6.51 -11.36 20.52
C PHE A 126 5.54 -10.16 20.54
N HIS A 127 4.25 -10.41 20.31
CA HIS A 127 3.20 -9.39 20.27
C HIS A 127 2.23 -9.50 21.44
N SER A 128 1.57 -8.38 21.74
CA SER A 128 0.48 -8.32 22.70
C SER A 128 -0.69 -9.19 22.23
N LYS A 129 -1.40 -9.83 23.17
CA LYS A 129 -2.50 -10.75 22.87
C LYS A 129 -3.77 -10.34 23.57
N TYR A 130 -4.87 -10.31 22.82
CA TYR A 130 -6.20 -10.09 23.36
C TYR A 130 -6.69 -11.30 24.14
N LYS A 131 -7.14 -11.04 25.37
CA LYS A 131 -7.69 -12.03 26.29
C LYS A 131 -9.17 -11.70 26.53
N SER A 132 -10.05 -12.44 25.87
CA SER A 132 -11.51 -12.28 26.05
C SER A 132 -11.95 -12.53 27.48
N SER A 133 -11.29 -13.42 28.22
CA SER A 133 -11.61 -13.73 29.61
C SER A 133 -11.34 -12.59 30.60
N GLU A 134 -10.52 -11.60 30.22
CA GLU A 134 -10.19 -10.45 31.06
C GLU A 134 -11.07 -9.22 30.75
N SER A 135 -11.91 -9.27 29.72
CA SER A 135 -12.81 -8.19 29.34
C SER A 135 -14.26 -8.45 29.79
N ARG A 136 -14.85 -7.47 30.48
CA ARG A 136 -16.26 -7.49 30.92
C ARG A 136 -17.26 -7.13 29.82
N THR A 137 -16.80 -6.48 28.76
CA THR A 137 -17.62 -6.02 27.63
C THR A 137 -17.49 -6.92 26.40
N TYR A 138 -16.75 -8.02 26.53
CA TYR A 138 -16.59 -9.02 25.49
C TYR A 138 -17.91 -9.76 25.21
N GLU A 139 -18.27 -9.82 23.94
CA GLU A 139 -19.33 -10.68 23.42
C GLU A 139 -18.77 -11.65 22.37
N LYS A 140 -19.14 -12.92 22.51
CA LYS A 140 -18.67 -13.99 21.62
C LYS A 140 -19.44 -13.95 20.29
N ASN A 141 -18.72 -13.79 19.18
CA ASN A 141 -19.23 -14.03 17.83
C ASN A 141 -18.82 -15.43 17.33
N GLY A 142 -17.51 -15.67 17.19
CA GLY A 142 -16.92 -16.98 16.90
C GLY A 142 -16.94 -17.40 15.43
N THR A 143 -17.42 -16.55 14.52
CA THR A 143 -17.41 -16.81 13.07
C THR A 143 -15.98 -16.79 12.54
N SER A 144 -15.55 -17.84 11.82
CA SER A 144 -14.19 -17.93 11.28
C SER A 144 -13.90 -16.83 10.25
N ALA A 145 -12.65 -16.34 10.24
CA ALA A 145 -12.18 -15.36 9.27
C ALA A 145 -10.74 -15.66 8.87
N ALA A 146 -10.39 -15.34 7.63
CA ALA A 146 -9.03 -15.38 7.12
C ALA A 146 -8.80 -14.18 6.20
N ILE A 147 -7.62 -13.57 6.28
CA ILE A 147 -7.23 -12.45 5.43
C ILE A 147 -5.85 -12.74 4.85
N GLN A 148 -5.71 -12.56 3.54
CA GLN A 148 -4.44 -12.60 2.82
C GLN A 148 -3.97 -11.17 2.58
N TYR A 149 -2.75 -10.84 3.02
CA TYR A 149 -2.09 -9.55 2.85
C TYR A 149 -0.81 -9.73 2.05
N GLY A 150 -0.88 -9.77 0.72
CA GLY A 150 0.31 -9.96 -0.11
C GLY A 150 1.13 -11.18 0.30
N THR A 151 2.29 -10.93 0.93
CA THR A 151 3.20 -11.99 1.42
C THR A 151 2.83 -12.56 2.80
N GLY A 152 1.96 -11.90 3.57
CA GLY A 152 1.49 -12.34 4.87
C GLY A 152 0.04 -12.83 4.84
N SER A 153 -0.38 -13.58 5.85
CA SER A 153 -1.79 -13.89 6.07
C SER A 153 -2.10 -14.06 7.54
N ILE A 154 -3.37 -13.90 7.90
CA ILE A 154 -3.88 -14.16 9.24
C ILE A 154 -5.13 -15.04 9.14
N ALA A 155 -5.32 -15.92 10.12
CA ALA A 155 -6.54 -16.70 10.27
C ALA A 155 -6.98 -16.74 11.74
N GLY A 156 -8.28 -16.66 11.95
CA GLY A 156 -8.86 -16.48 13.28
C GLY A 156 -10.37 -16.57 13.26
N PHE A 157 -11.00 -15.85 14.18
CA PHE A 157 -12.44 -15.76 14.29
C PHE A 157 -12.85 -14.37 14.78
N PHE A 158 -14.08 -13.97 14.48
CA PHE A 158 -14.65 -12.73 14.96
C PHE A 158 -14.99 -12.78 16.45
N SER A 159 -14.77 -11.65 17.11
CA SER A 159 -15.17 -11.34 18.48
C SER A 159 -15.72 -9.92 18.50
N GLN A 160 -16.53 -9.59 19.51
CA GLN A 160 -17.07 -8.25 19.68
C GLN A 160 -16.66 -7.70 21.04
N ASP A 161 -16.20 -6.46 21.07
CA ASP A 161 -15.87 -5.75 22.32
C ASP A 161 -15.85 -4.23 22.09
N ASN A 162 -15.67 -3.46 23.15
CA ASN A 162 -15.46 -2.01 23.05
C ASN A 162 -14.02 -1.71 22.62
N VAL A 163 -13.86 -0.80 21.67
CA VAL A 163 -12.55 -0.37 21.15
C VAL A 163 -12.34 1.11 21.48
N LYS A 164 -11.28 1.40 22.23
CA LYS A 164 -10.83 2.75 22.57
C LYS A 164 -9.82 3.23 21.54
N VAL A 165 -10.09 4.39 20.92
CA VAL A 165 -9.23 5.02 19.91
C VAL A 165 -9.03 6.49 20.33
N GLY A 166 -7.81 6.88 20.71
CA GLY A 166 -7.60 8.15 21.42
C GLY A 166 -8.42 8.17 22.71
N ASP A 167 -9.27 9.19 22.88
CA ASP A 167 -10.14 9.33 24.05
C ASP A 167 -11.57 8.83 23.84
N ILE A 168 -11.93 8.40 22.62
CA ILE A 168 -13.26 7.86 22.31
C ILE A 168 -13.33 6.35 22.47
N VAL A 169 -14.52 5.87 22.82
CA VAL A 169 -14.82 4.43 22.96
C VAL A 169 -15.92 4.08 21.98
N VAL A 170 -15.56 3.32 20.95
CA VAL A 170 -16.47 2.71 19.97
C VAL A 170 -17.03 1.43 20.58
N ARG A 171 -18.34 1.29 20.62
CA ARG A 171 -18.99 0.17 21.33
C ARG A 171 -19.29 -0.97 20.38
N ASN A 172 -19.30 -2.19 20.92
CA ASN A 172 -19.77 -3.39 20.21
C ASN A 172 -19.07 -3.56 18.83
N GLN A 173 -17.77 -3.26 18.76
CA GLN A 173 -17.01 -3.35 17.53
C GLN A 173 -16.65 -4.81 17.26
N ASP A 174 -17.02 -5.32 16.09
CA ASP A 174 -16.55 -6.62 15.61
C ASP A 174 -15.07 -6.52 15.16
N PHE A 175 -14.25 -7.46 15.61
CA PHE A 175 -12.85 -7.57 15.20
C PHE A 175 -12.41 -9.03 15.15
N ILE A 176 -11.30 -9.31 14.49
CA ILE A 176 -10.77 -10.67 14.35
C ILE A 176 -9.71 -10.92 15.42
N GLU A 177 -9.92 -11.98 16.20
CA GLU A 177 -8.92 -12.60 17.06
C GLU A 177 -8.05 -13.53 16.21
N ALA A 178 -6.82 -13.11 15.88
CA ALA A 178 -5.90 -13.92 15.07
C ALA A 178 -5.36 -15.11 15.88
N THR A 179 -5.56 -16.33 15.37
CA THR A 179 -5.06 -17.58 15.98
C THR A 179 -3.86 -18.16 15.24
N LYS A 180 -3.65 -17.71 14.01
CA LYS A 180 -2.53 -18.05 13.15
C LYS A 180 -2.10 -16.80 12.38
N GLU A 181 -0.81 -16.53 12.43
CA GLU A 181 -0.11 -15.50 11.68
C GLU A 181 1.12 -16.18 11.04
N PRO A 182 0.94 -16.95 9.96
CA PRO A 182 2.04 -17.59 9.26
C PRO A 182 2.96 -16.58 8.56
N GLY A 183 4.21 -16.97 8.39
CA GLY A 183 5.21 -16.22 7.62
C GLY A 183 6.11 -15.33 8.47
N VAL A 184 7.10 -14.72 7.81
CA VAL A 184 8.09 -13.82 8.44
C VAL A 184 7.60 -12.39 8.57
N THR A 185 6.51 -12.05 7.87
CA THR A 185 5.98 -10.69 7.76
C THR A 185 5.60 -10.11 9.10
N PHE A 186 4.89 -10.88 9.92
CA PHE A 186 4.48 -10.46 11.26
C PHE A 186 5.52 -10.78 12.33
N LEU A 187 6.58 -11.54 12.03
CA LEU A 187 7.62 -11.85 13.02
C LEU A 187 8.54 -10.65 13.31
N ALA A 188 8.84 -9.84 12.28
CA ALA A 188 9.66 -8.63 12.38
C ALA A 188 8.83 -7.35 12.61
N ALA A 189 7.51 -7.49 12.75
CA ALA A 189 6.60 -6.38 13.01
C ALA A 189 6.90 -5.74 14.39
N LYS A 190 6.59 -4.44 14.50
CA LYS A 190 6.60 -3.69 15.76
C LYS A 190 5.19 -3.24 16.18
N PHE A 191 4.21 -3.66 15.41
CA PHE A 191 2.79 -3.48 15.65
C PHE A 191 2.18 -4.85 15.95
N ASP A 192 1.17 -4.87 16.79
CA ASP A 192 0.44 -6.09 17.16
C ASP A 192 -0.62 -6.44 16.10
N GLY A 193 -1.29 -5.44 15.52
CA GLY A 193 -2.39 -5.67 14.59
C GLY A 193 -2.63 -4.55 13.58
N ILE A 194 -3.77 -4.59 12.90
CA ILE A 194 -4.19 -3.58 11.92
C ILE A 194 -5.60 -3.12 12.24
N LEU A 195 -5.82 -1.81 12.18
CA LEU A 195 -7.13 -1.17 12.20
C LEU A 195 -7.43 -0.65 10.80
N GLY A 196 -8.28 -1.37 10.08
CA GLY A 196 -8.74 -0.99 8.74
C GLY A 196 -9.66 0.24 8.76
N LEU A 197 -9.34 1.20 7.90
CA LEU A 197 -10.05 2.47 7.65
C LEU A 197 -10.63 2.55 6.23
N GLY A 198 -10.57 1.46 5.47
CA GLY A 198 -11.26 1.28 4.20
C GLY A 198 -12.79 1.21 4.34
N LEU A 199 -13.47 1.03 3.21
CA LEU A 199 -14.93 0.98 3.16
C LEU A 199 -15.45 -0.46 3.32
N GLN A 200 -16.64 -0.62 3.93
CA GLN A 200 -17.16 -1.92 4.35
C GLN A 200 -17.26 -2.96 3.22
N GLU A 201 -17.35 -2.56 1.95
CA GLU A 201 -17.48 -3.46 0.81
C GLU A 201 -16.35 -4.50 0.73
N ILE A 202 -15.13 -4.14 1.14
CA ILE A 202 -13.96 -5.05 1.15
C ILE A 202 -13.70 -5.71 2.52
N SER A 203 -14.57 -5.50 3.50
CA SER A 203 -14.46 -6.11 4.82
C SER A 203 -14.77 -7.61 4.75
N VAL A 204 -13.85 -8.44 5.23
CA VAL A 204 -14.09 -9.88 5.43
C VAL A 204 -15.23 -10.05 6.41
N GLY A 205 -16.13 -10.99 6.12
CA GLY A 205 -17.35 -11.21 6.91
C GLY A 205 -18.35 -10.05 6.87
N LYS A 206 -18.14 -9.03 6.02
CA LYS A 206 -18.93 -7.79 5.97
C LYS A 206 -19.03 -7.07 7.33
N ALA A 207 -18.02 -7.27 8.19
CA ALA A 207 -17.94 -6.60 9.48
C ALA A 207 -17.92 -5.07 9.29
N VAL A 208 -18.63 -4.35 10.15
CA VAL A 208 -18.70 -2.88 10.10
C VAL A 208 -17.35 -2.31 10.55
N PRO A 209 -16.66 -1.50 9.73
CA PRO A 209 -15.36 -0.92 10.10
C PRO A 209 -15.47 0.03 11.31
N VAL A 210 -14.37 0.20 12.04
CA VAL A 210 -14.32 1.06 13.25
C VAL A 210 -14.79 2.47 12.94
N TRP A 211 -14.34 3.05 11.82
CA TRP A 211 -14.74 4.38 11.38
C TRP A 211 -16.26 4.51 11.18
N TYR A 212 -16.92 3.47 10.65
CA TYR A 212 -18.38 3.51 10.44
C TYR A 212 -19.12 3.56 11.77
N ASN A 213 -18.68 2.79 12.76
CA ASN A 213 -19.25 2.83 14.10
C ASN A 213 -18.98 4.17 14.80
N MET A 214 -17.80 4.76 14.63
CA MET A 214 -17.53 6.13 15.13
C MET A 214 -18.53 7.16 14.60
N VAL A 215 -18.80 7.13 13.29
CA VAL A 215 -19.76 8.02 12.65
C VAL A 215 -21.19 7.72 13.11
N ASN A 216 -21.60 6.46 13.12
CA ASN A 216 -22.95 6.03 13.49
C ASN A 216 -23.30 6.31 14.96
N GLU A 217 -22.32 6.20 15.86
CA GLU A 217 -22.47 6.53 17.29
C GLU A 217 -22.39 8.05 17.57
N GLY A 218 -22.09 8.87 16.55
CA GLY A 218 -21.97 10.32 16.71
C GLY A 218 -20.75 10.74 17.54
N LEU A 219 -19.65 9.97 17.47
CA LEU A 219 -18.42 10.20 18.24
C LEU A 219 -17.49 11.24 17.61
N VAL A 220 -17.77 11.69 16.39
CA VAL A 220 -16.95 12.63 15.61
C VAL A 220 -17.77 13.84 15.16
N THR A 221 -17.13 15.01 15.11
CA THR A 221 -17.75 16.28 14.72
C THR A 221 -17.99 16.38 13.22
N GLU A 222 -17.00 16.00 12.43
CA GLU A 222 -17.10 15.92 10.97
C GLU A 222 -16.87 14.48 10.52
N GLN A 223 -17.50 14.09 9.40
CA GLN A 223 -17.33 12.75 8.83
C GLN A 223 -16.07 12.69 7.96
N VAL A 224 -14.95 13.14 8.52
CA VAL A 224 -13.64 13.14 7.88
C VAL A 224 -12.58 12.64 8.85
N PHE A 225 -11.52 12.03 8.31
CA PHE A 225 -10.28 11.80 9.04
C PHE A 225 -9.09 12.16 8.16
N SER A 226 -7.96 12.52 8.76
CA SER A 226 -6.79 12.98 8.03
C SER A 226 -5.49 12.44 8.57
N PHE A 227 -4.50 12.33 7.69
CA PHE A 227 -3.15 11.89 8.00
C PHE A 227 -2.13 12.99 7.72
N TRP A 228 -1.26 13.19 8.69
CA TRP A 228 0.03 13.84 8.53
C TRP A 228 1.13 12.83 8.89
N LEU A 229 1.98 12.48 7.92
CA LEU A 229 3.04 11.50 8.10
C LEU A 229 4.40 12.20 8.07
N ASN A 230 5.02 12.35 9.23
CA ASN A 230 6.28 13.06 9.35
C ASN A 230 7.44 12.25 8.72
N ARG A 231 8.04 12.80 7.68
CA ARG A 231 9.19 12.18 7.01
C ARG A 231 10.52 12.42 7.75
N ASN A 232 10.56 13.33 8.73
CA ASN A 232 11.77 13.62 9.49
C ASN A 232 12.10 12.50 10.49
N VAL A 233 13.06 11.65 10.12
CA VAL A 233 13.50 10.48 10.91
C VAL A 233 14.27 10.87 12.20
N LYS A 234 14.59 12.16 12.39
CA LYS A 234 15.26 12.67 13.59
C LYS A 234 14.31 13.23 14.64
N GLY A 235 13.04 13.46 14.30
CA GLY A 235 12.02 13.93 15.24
C GLY A 235 11.48 12.80 16.11
N GLU A 236 10.95 13.15 17.29
CA GLU A 236 10.25 12.19 18.17
C GLU A 236 8.82 11.88 17.66
N GLU A 237 8.21 12.81 16.92
CA GLU A 237 6.88 12.65 16.33
C GLU A 237 6.96 11.99 14.96
N GLY A 238 6.42 10.78 14.83
CA GLY A 238 6.32 10.07 13.56
C GLY A 238 5.19 10.60 12.67
N GLY A 239 4.13 11.14 13.24
CA GLY A 239 3.01 11.70 12.49
C GLY A 239 1.78 11.85 13.37
N GLU A 240 0.64 12.14 12.77
CA GLU A 240 -0.64 12.26 13.44
C GLU A 240 -1.76 11.78 12.53
N ILE A 241 -2.72 11.05 13.10
CA ILE A 241 -4.04 10.85 12.52
C ILE A 241 -5.07 11.65 13.34
N VAL A 242 -5.96 12.33 12.63
CA VAL A 242 -7.07 13.09 13.22
C VAL A 242 -8.39 12.47 12.79
N PHE A 243 -9.25 12.10 13.74
CA PHE A 243 -10.63 11.74 13.48
C PHE A 243 -11.54 12.92 13.82
N GLY A 244 -12.50 13.20 12.94
CA GLY A 244 -13.49 14.26 13.14
C GLY A 244 -13.15 15.62 12.56
N GLY A 245 -12.07 15.74 11.78
CA GLY A 245 -11.66 16.98 11.13
C GLY A 245 -10.20 16.93 10.65
N VAL A 246 -9.57 18.10 10.54
CA VAL A 246 -8.24 18.28 9.97
C VAL A 246 -7.43 19.27 10.82
N ASP A 247 -6.16 18.97 11.11
CA ASP A 247 -5.28 19.91 11.80
C ASP A 247 -4.62 20.90 10.81
N ALA A 248 -4.97 22.18 10.93
CA ALA A 248 -4.45 23.25 10.08
C ALA A 248 -2.94 23.49 10.20
N ASN A 249 -2.29 22.98 11.25
CA ASN A 249 -0.83 23.12 11.42
C ASN A 249 -0.03 22.14 10.55
N HIS A 250 -0.68 21.13 9.96
CA HIS A 250 -0.02 20.04 9.25
C HIS A 250 -0.06 20.13 7.73
N TYR A 251 -0.62 21.21 7.17
CA TYR A 251 -0.64 21.44 5.73
C TYR A 251 -0.54 22.92 5.36
N LYS A 252 -0.20 23.18 4.09
CA LYS A 252 -0.13 24.51 3.48
C LYS A 252 -1.07 24.58 2.29
N GLY A 253 -1.71 25.73 2.12
CA GLY A 253 -2.65 25.98 1.03
C GLY A 253 -3.97 25.21 1.20
N GLU A 254 -4.61 24.89 0.09
CA GLU A 254 -5.90 24.18 0.05
C GLU A 254 -5.73 22.75 -0.47
N HIS A 255 -6.58 21.83 -0.01
CA HIS A 255 -6.63 20.47 -0.52
C HIS A 255 -7.28 20.43 -1.91
N THR A 256 -6.63 19.72 -2.84
CA THR A 256 -7.27 19.30 -4.09
C THR A 256 -8.07 18.04 -3.82
N TYR A 257 -9.39 18.13 -3.96
CA TYR A 257 -10.30 16.99 -3.74
C TYR A 257 -10.65 16.27 -5.04
N VAL A 258 -10.68 14.95 -4.98
CA VAL A 258 -11.14 14.05 -6.05
C VAL A 258 -12.17 13.05 -5.49
N PRO A 259 -13.25 12.77 -6.22
CA PRO A 259 -14.30 11.86 -5.74
C PRO A 259 -13.81 10.41 -5.73
N VAL A 260 -14.36 9.62 -4.81
CA VAL A 260 -14.15 8.17 -4.79
C VAL A 260 -14.87 7.54 -5.99
N THR A 261 -14.13 6.82 -6.85
CA THR A 261 -14.68 6.22 -8.08
C THR A 261 -15.28 4.85 -7.86
N GLN A 262 -14.75 4.08 -6.91
CA GLN A 262 -15.21 2.73 -6.60
C GLN A 262 -15.28 2.53 -5.08
N LYS A 263 -16.49 2.24 -4.57
CA LYS A 263 -16.69 1.93 -3.16
C LYS A 263 -16.02 0.59 -2.79
N GLY A 264 -15.45 0.54 -1.60
CA GLY A 264 -14.53 -0.49 -1.12
C GLY A 264 -13.18 0.10 -0.75
N TYR A 265 -12.51 0.71 -1.71
CA TYR A 265 -11.23 1.39 -1.51
C TYR A 265 -11.42 2.90 -1.50
N TRP A 266 -10.45 3.63 -0.94
CA TRP A 266 -10.28 5.07 -1.15
C TRP A 266 -9.65 5.33 -2.52
N GLN A 267 -10.34 4.84 -3.56
CA GLN A 267 -9.90 4.88 -4.95
C GLN A 267 -10.45 6.12 -5.66
N PHE A 268 -9.63 6.79 -6.43
CA PHE A 268 -9.99 7.96 -7.24
C PHE A 268 -9.34 7.90 -8.63
N GLU A 269 -9.86 8.70 -9.56
CA GLU A 269 -9.26 8.88 -10.88
C GLU A 269 -8.01 9.76 -10.78
N MET A 270 -6.96 9.33 -11.47
CA MET A 270 -5.67 10.01 -11.59
C MET A 270 -5.34 10.17 -13.07
N GLY A 271 -4.76 11.30 -13.42
CA GLY A 271 -4.24 11.55 -14.76
C GLY A 271 -2.85 10.96 -14.97
N ASP A 272 -2.07 11.66 -15.78
CA ASP A 272 -0.77 11.20 -16.21
C ASP A 272 0.30 11.24 -15.12
N ILE A 273 1.34 10.41 -15.30
CA ILE A 273 2.56 10.41 -14.51
C ILE A 273 3.67 10.99 -15.38
N LEU A 274 4.36 11.99 -14.85
CA LEU A 274 5.48 12.65 -15.51
C LEU A 274 6.81 12.24 -14.85
N VAL A 275 7.82 11.99 -15.66
CA VAL A 275 9.21 11.81 -15.21
C VAL A 275 10.01 12.99 -15.73
N GLY A 276 10.39 13.89 -14.84
CA GLY A 276 10.80 15.24 -15.22
C GLY A 276 9.61 15.96 -15.84
N ASN A 277 9.76 16.37 -17.11
CA ASN A 277 8.68 16.99 -17.88
C ASN A 277 8.07 16.02 -18.92
N ASP A 278 8.55 14.78 -18.99
CA ASP A 278 8.11 13.81 -19.99
C ASP A 278 6.95 12.98 -19.45
N THR A 279 5.89 12.86 -20.25
CA THR A 279 4.79 11.90 -20.01
C THR A 279 5.30 10.47 -20.02
N THR A 280 4.67 9.58 -19.25
CA THR A 280 4.94 8.12 -19.29
C THR A 280 4.02 7.39 -20.26
N GLY A 281 3.03 8.08 -20.84
CA GLY A 281 2.16 7.63 -21.92
C GLY A 281 0.99 6.75 -21.50
N LEU A 282 1.19 5.86 -20.51
CA LEU A 282 0.18 4.87 -20.12
C LEU A 282 -1.06 5.49 -19.48
N CYS A 283 -0.87 6.44 -18.56
CA CYS A 283 -1.96 7.05 -17.78
C CYS A 283 -2.50 8.34 -18.41
N GLY A 284 -2.13 8.66 -19.67
CA GLY A 284 -2.59 9.88 -20.35
C GLY A 284 -4.10 9.93 -20.62
N THR A 285 -4.78 8.78 -20.63
CA THR A 285 -6.25 8.68 -20.77
C THR A 285 -6.96 8.44 -19.43
N GLY A 286 -6.22 8.54 -18.31
CA GLY A 286 -6.71 8.23 -16.98
C GLY A 286 -6.24 6.87 -16.48
N CYS A 287 -5.82 6.85 -15.22
CA CYS A 287 -5.52 5.69 -14.39
C CYS A 287 -6.36 5.79 -13.11
N ASN A 288 -6.47 4.70 -12.36
CA ASN A 288 -7.00 4.76 -11.00
C ASN A 288 -5.85 4.84 -10.00
N ALA A 289 -6.10 5.42 -8.83
CA ALA A 289 -5.17 5.41 -7.71
C ALA A 289 -5.92 5.16 -6.40
N ILE A 290 -5.27 4.47 -5.45
CA ILE A 290 -5.74 4.28 -4.07
C ILE A 290 -4.77 5.00 -3.13
N ALA A 291 -5.29 5.82 -2.21
CA ALA A 291 -4.49 6.33 -1.10
C ALA A 291 -4.47 5.30 0.03
N ASP A 292 -3.30 4.74 0.31
CA ASP A 292 -3.12 3.60 1.22
C ASP A 292 -2.08 3.91 2.30
N SER A 293 -2.54 4.24 3.51
CA SER A 293 -1.67 4.49 4.67
C SER A 293 -1.02 3.21 5.21
N GLY A 294 -1.50 2.03 4.83
CA GLY A 294 -0.98 0.73 5.23
C GLY A 294 0.28 0.31 4.47
N THR A 295 0.64 1.01 3.40
CA THR A 295 1.84 0.74 2.59
C THR A 295 2.81 1.91 2.56
N SER A 296 4.09 1.61 2.35
CA SER A 296 5.11 2.65 2.19
C SER A 296 5.36 3.04 0.74
N LEU A 297 5.59 2.05 -0.11
CA LEU A 297 6.02 2.27 -1.49
C LEU A 297 4.87 2.76 -2.37
N LEU A 298 5.24 3.41 -3.47
CA LEU A 298 4.37 3.68 -4.60
C LEU A 298 4.33 2.44 -5.50
N ALA A 299 3.16 1.82 -5.62
CA ALA A 299 2.99 0.66 -6.50
C ALA A 299 2.24 1.07 -7.77
N GLY A 300 2.72 0.65 -8.93
CA GLY A 300 2.08 0.98 -10.20
C GLY A 300 2.49 0.08 -11.36
N PRO A 301 1.93 0.32 -12.57
CA PRO A 301 2.14 -0.56 -13.72
C PRO A 301 3.61 -0.70 -14.10
N THR A 302 4.04 -1.92 -14.39
CA THR A 302 5.43 -2.26 -14.75
C THR A 302 5.94 -1.39 -15.90
N THR A 303 5.08 -1.07 -16.87
CA THR A 303 5.39 -0.18 -18.01
C THR A 303 5.88 1.20 -17.58
N VAL A 304 5.32 1.77 -16.50
CA VAL A 304 5.70 3.09 -15.99
C VAL A 304 6.89 2.98 -15.03
N ILE A 305 6.87 2.00 -14.12
CA ILE A 305 7.96 1.79 -13.16
C ILE A 305 9.29 1.50 -13.88
N THR A 306 9.26 0.81 -15.02
CA THR A 306 10.47 0.57 -15.84
C THR A 306 11.06 1.88 -16.39
N GLN A 307 10.21 2.82 -16.85
CA GLN A 307 10.66 4.14 -17.32
C GLN A 307 11.25 4.95 -16.15
N ILE A 308 10.63 4.90 -14.97
CA ILE A 308 11.14 5.55 -13.76
C ILE A 308 12.50 4.95 -13.36
N ASN A 309 12.61 3.62 -13.29
CA ASN A 309 13.85 2.92 -12.94
C ASN A 309 15.00 3.28 -13.88
N HIS A 310 14.74 3.38 -15.18
CA HIS A 310 15.72 3.84 -16.15
C HIS A 310 16.16 5.28 -15.87
N ALA A 311 15.20 6.19 -15.67
CA ALA A 311 15.49 7.62 -15.47
C ALA A 311 16.22 7.94 -14.16
N ILE A 312 15.97 7.17 -13.09
CA ILE A 312 16.64 7.34 -11.78
C ILE A 312 17.88 6.45 -11.63
N GLY A 313 18.23 5.66 -12.65
CA GLY A 313 19.37 4.75 -12.62
C GLY A 313 19.20 3.54 -11.69
N ALA A 314 17.97 3.17 -11.33
CA ALA A 314 17.69 2.05 -10.43
C ALA A 314 18.06 0.70 -11.04
N SER A 315 18.54 -0.22 -10.20
CA SER A 315 18.79 -1.60 -10.61
C SER A 315 17.48 -2.28 -11.02
N GLY A 316 17.49 -2.92 -12.18
CA GLY A 316 16.41 -3.79 -12.64
C GLY A 316 16.92 -5.18 -12.99
N ILE A 317 16.03 -5.98 -13.57
CA ILE A 317 16.32 -7.30 -14.11
C ILE A 317 16.25 -7.24 -15.62
N VAL A 318 17.19 -7.91 -16.28
CA VAL A 318 17.19 -8.08 -17.74
C VAL A 318 16.11 -9.09 -18.12
N SER A 319 15.10 -8.66 -18.89
CA SER A 319 14.14 -9.58 -19.50
C SER A 319 14.61 -10.02 -20.89
N GLN A 320 14.85 -11.32 -21.05
CA GLN A 320 15.24 -11.89 -22.35
C GLN A 320 14.09 -11.86 -23.35
N GLU A 321 12.86 -11.99 -22.88
CA GLU A 321 11.64 -11.90 -23.67
C GLU A 321 11.53 -10.49 -24.26
N CYS A 322 11.68 -9.45 -23.42
CA CYS A 322 11.70 -8.06 -23.84
C CYS A 322 12.81 -7.81 -24.88
N LYS A 323 14.05 -8.23 -24.58
CA LYS A 323 15.19 -8.10 -25.51
C LYS A 323 14.94 -8.81 -26.85
N THR A 324 14.32 -9.99 -26.83
CA THR A 324 13.99 -10.76 -28.03
C THR A 324 12.93 -10.03 -28.86
N VAL A 325 11.88 -9.51 -28.22
CA VAL A 325 10.83 -8.74 -28.91
C VAL A 325 11.42 -7.48 -29.56
N VAL A 326 12.29 -6.75 -28.85
CA VAL A 326 12.98 -5.58 -29.41
C VAL A 326 13.85 -5.97 -30.61
N ALA A 327 14.70 -6.99 -30.46
CA ALA A 327 15.65 -7.37 -31.50
C ALA A 327 14.99 -7.92 -32.77
N GLN A 328 13.91 -8.69 -32.63
CA GLN A 328 13.25 -9.35 -33.76
C GLN A 328 12.12 -8.51 -34.38
N TYR A 329 11.38 -7.76 -33.55
CA TYR A 329 10.11 -7.15 -33.95
C TYR A 329 10.07 -5.64 -33.73
N GLY A 330 11.06 -5.05 -33.04
CA GLY A 330 11.05 -3.65 -32.66
C GLY A 330 10.87 -2.70 -33.85
N LYS A 331 11.60 -2.94 -34.94
CA LYS A 331 11.49 -2.12 -36.17
C LYS A 331 10.10 -2.21 -36.80
N VAL A 332 9.54 -3.42 -36.90
CA VAL A 332 8.20 -3.65 -37.48
C VAL A 332 7.13 -2.95 -36.65
N ILE A 333 7.20 -3.07 -35.31
CA ILE A 333 6.27 -2.41 -34.39
C ILE A 333 6.37 -0.88 -34.54
N LEU A 334 7.59 -0.35 -34.62
CA LEU A 334 7.81 1.08 -34.82
C LEU A 334 7.25 1.57 -36.16
N GLU A 335 7.48 0.83 -37.25
CA GLU A 335 6.94 1.16 -38.57
C GLU A 335 5.40 1.15 -38.56
N MET A 336 4.77 0.15 -37.93
CA MET A 336 3.31 0.08 -37.78
C MET A 336 2.77 1.30 -37.01
N LEU A 337 3.48 1.77 -35.99
CA LEU A 337 3.13 2.95 -35.21
C LEU A 337 3.28 4.25 -36.01
N ILE A 338 4.41 4.46 -36.70
CA ILE A 338 4.69 5.67 -37.48
C ILE A 338 3.75 5.78 -38.68
N ALA A 339 3.54 4.66 -39.39
CA ALA A 339 2.66 4.61 -40.55
C ALA A 339 1.17 4.56 -40.18
N GLN A 340 0.82 4.57 -38.88
CA GLN A 340 -0.54 4.47 -38.37
C GLN A 340 -1.34 3.29 -38.97
N GLN A 341 -0.65 2.19 -39.28
CA GLN A 341 -1.24 1.01 -39.92
C GLN A 341 -2.20 0.26 -39.01
N ALA A 342 -2.03 0.42 -37.69
CA ALA A 342 -2.86 -0.19 -36.68
C ALA A 342 -3.09 0.77 -35.51
N LYS A 343 -4.22 0.57 -34.82
CA LYS A 343 -4.39 1.16 -33.49
C LYS A 343 -3.34 0.53 -32.57
N PRO A 344 -2.66 1.31 -31.73
CA PRO A 344 -1.59 0.81 -30.85
C PRO A 344 -2.00 -0.43 -30.03
N GLN A 345 -3.23 -0.43 -29.50
CA GLN A 345 -3.79 -1.53 -28.71
C GLN A 345 -3.97 -2.84 -29.50
N LYS A 346 -3.93 -2.77 -30.84
CA LYS A 346 -4.13 -3.93 -31.73
C LYS A 346 -2.83 -4.45 -32.34
N ILE A 347 -1.70 -3.77 -32.16
CA ILE A 347 -0.44 -4.18 -32.79
C ILE A 347 -0.03 -5.57 -32.32
N CYS A 348 0.00 -5.80 -31.00
CA CYS A 348 0.48 -7.06 -30.44
C CYS A 348 -0.43 -8.26 -30.75
N SER A 349 -1.73 -8.04 -30.94
CA SER A 349 -2.65 -9.08 -31.41
C SER A 349 -2.54 -9.34 -32.91
N GLN A 350 -2.37 -8.31 -33.74
CA GLN A 350 -2.11 -8.47 -35.18
C GLN A 350 -0.80 -9.22 -35.46
N MET A 351 0.20 -9.06 -34.60
CA MET A 351 1.47 -9.78 -34.68
C MET A 351 1.41 -11.21 -34.09
N GLY A 352 0.28 -11.60 -33.51
CA GLY A 352 0.08 -12.94 -32.94
C GLY A 352 0.71 -13.15 -31.56
N PHE A 353 1.25 -12.11 -30.92
CA PHE A 353 1.73 -12.22 -29.54
C PHE A 353 0.59 -12.35 -28.55
N CYS A 354 -0.46 -11.56 -28.74
CA CYS A 354 -1.63 -11.53 -27.86
C CYS A 354 -2.83 -12.22 -28.50
N THR A 355 -3.54 -13.04 -27.73
CA THR A 355 -4.77 -13.73 -28.17
C THR A 355 -5.99 -12.80 -28.26
N PHE A 356 -5.98 -11.68 -27.52
CA PHE A 356 -7.08 -10.72 -27.45
C PHE A 356 -6.64 -9.32 -27.90
N ASP A 357 -7.58 -8.54 -28.41
CA ASP A 357 -7.35 -7.22 -29.04
C ASP A 357 -7.53 -6.02 -28.08
N GLY A 358 -7.47 -6.26 -26.77
CA GLY A 358 -7.63 -5.25 -25.73
C GLY A 358 -9.07 -4.76 -25.50
N THR A 359 -10.08 -5.31 -26.18
CA THR A 359 -11.49 -4.86 -26.05
C THR A 359 -12.36 -5.71 -25.11
N ARG A 360 -11.83 -6.81 -24.55
CA ARG A 360 -12.49 -7.62 -23.52
C ARG A 360 -11.49 -7.95 -22.43
N GLY A 361 -11.89 -7.67 -21.19
CA GLY A 361 -11.09 -7.87 -20.00
C GLY A 361 -10.54 -9.29 -19.93
N VAL A 362 -9.27 -9.40 -19.55
CA VAL A 362 -8.61 -10.67 -19.28
C VAL A 362 -9.31 -11.30 -18.08
N SER A 363 -10.29 -12.16 -18.33
CA SER A 363 -10.72 -13.13 -17.33
C SER A 363 -9.67 -14.25 -17.31
N THR A 364 -8.73 -14.20 -16.37
CA THR A 364 -8.08 -15.43 -15.90
C THR A 364 -9.12 -16.23 -15.12
N ASN A 365 -10.05 -16.88 -15.83
CA ASN A 365 -10.92 -17.96 -15.36
C ASN A 365 -11.88 -18.40 -16.50
N ILE A 366 -11.37 -19.15 -17.47
CA ILE A 366 -12.18 -20.14 -18.18
C ILE A 366 -11.35 -21.42 -18.27
N GLU A 367 -11.63 -22.36 -17.36
CA GLU A 367 -11.35 -23.77 -17.60
C GLU A 367 -12.20 -24.21 -18.80
N SER A 368 -11.58 -24.38 -19.97
CA SER A 368 -12.21 -25.18 -21.03
C SER A 368 -11.94 -26.65 -20.73
N VAL A 369 -12.95 -27.31 -20.18
CA VAL A 369 -12.96 -28.75 -19.92
C VAL A 369 -13.17 -29.49 -21.25
N VAL A 370 -12.18 -29.53 -22.15
CA VAL A 370 -12.03 -30.59 -23.17
C VAL A 370 -10.56 -30.68 -23.59
N ASP A 371 -10.03 -31.90 -23.54
CA ASP A 371 -8.73 -32.40 -24.03
C ASP A 371 -7.44 -32.01 -23.28
N GLU A 372 -7.16 -32.82 -22.25
CA GLU A 372 -5.86 -33.00 -21.62
C GLU A 372 -4.81 -33.53 -22.61
N THR A 373 -3.67 -32.84 -22.75
CA THR A 373 -2.32 -33.32 -22.32
C THR A 373 -1.10 -32.69 -23.02
N THR A 374 -1.22 -31.70 -23.91
CA THR A 374 -0.03 -31.19 -24.66
C THR A 374 0.24 -29.67 -24.69
N GLU A 375 -0.59 -28.81 -24.09
CA GLU A 375 -0.49 -27.33 -24.27
C GLU A 375 -0.09 -26.49 -23.02
N ARG A 376 0.43 -27.10 -21.95
CA ARG A 376 0.68 -26.35 -20.69
C ARG A 376 1.97 -25.52 -20.66
N VAL A 377 2.89 -25.68 -21.61
CA VAL A 377 4.16 -24.93 -21.66
C VAL A 377 4.08 -23.71 -22.59
N SER A 378 3.22 -23.76 -23.61
CA SER A 378 3.05 -22.70 -24.63
C SER A 378 2.35 -21.45 -24.11
N ASN A 379 1.38 -21.58 -23.20
CA ASN A 379 0.57 -20.44 -22.74
C ASN A 379 1.34 -19.44 -21.86
N GLY A 380 2.36 -19.86 -21.10
CA GLY A 380 3.13 -18.95 -20.24
C GLY A 380 4.16 -18.10 -21.01
N VAL A 381 4.75 -18.66 -22.07
CA VAL A 381 5.72 -17.94 -22.91
C VAL A 381 5.00 -16.93 -23.81
N GLN A 382 3.84 -17.30 -24.35
CA GLN A 382 3.05 -16.41 -25.19
C GLN A 382 2.51 -15.19 -24.41
N ASP A 383 2.15 -15.38 -23.13
CA ASP A 383 1.70 -14.30 -22.24
C ASP A 383 2.84 -13.31 -21.90
N ALA A 384 4.05 -13.82 -21.66
CA ALA A 384 5.23 -12.97 -21.42
C ALA A 384 5.63 -12.15 -22.66
N MET A 385 5.57 -12.75 -23.86
CA MET A 385 5.83 -12.04 -25.12
C MET A 385 4.75 -11.00 -25.44
N CYS A 386 3.48 -11.30 -25.13
CA CYS A 386 2.38 -10.34 -25.25
C CYS A 386 2.64 -9.12 -24.36
N THR A 387 2.91 -9.33 -23.07
CA THR A 387 3.20 -8.25 -22.11
C THR A 387 4.41 -7.41 -22.55
N ALA A 388 5.48 -8.06 -23.00
CA ALA A 388 6.66 -7.36 -23.53
C ALA A 388 6.34 -6.49 -24.76
N CYS A 389 5.51 -7.01 -25.68
CA CYS A 389 5.05 -6.24 -26.84
C CYS A 389 4.20 -5.03 -26.43
N GLU A 390 3.22 -5.20 -25.54
CA GLU A 390 2.34 -4.12 -25.11
C GLU A 390 3.11 -2.99 -24.43
N MET A 391 4.06 -3.34 -23.55
CA MET A 391 4.97 -2.35 -22.94
C MET A 391 5.78 -1.60 -23.99
N MET A 392 6.35 -2.32 -24.97
CA MET A 392 7.15 -1.73 -26.03
C MET A 392 6.33 -0.78 -26.90
N VAL A 393 5.10 -1.13 -27.24
CA VAL A 393 4.19 -0.24 -27.98
C VAL A 393 4.02 1.08 -27.23
N VAL A 394 3.75 1.04 -25.92
CA VAL A 394 3.61 2.25 -25.10
C VAL A 394 4.90 3.07 -25.08
N TRP A 395 6.05 2.44 -24.84
CA TRP A 395 7.34 3.14 -24.81
C TRP A 395 7.71 3.78 -26.15
N MET A 396 7.51 3.07 -27.26
CA MET A 396 7.75 3.58 -28.61
C MET A 396 6.82 4.74 -28.94
N GLN A 397 5.53 4.61 -28.65
CA GLN A 397 4.57 5.69 -28.86
C GLN A 397 4.96 6.96 -28.11
N ASN A 398 5.46 6.79 -26.88
CA ASN A 398 5.91 7.91 -26.07
C ASN A 398 7.11 8.61 -26.71
N ARG A 399 8.10 7.85 -27.20
CA ARG A 399 9.29 8.41 -27.84
C ARG A 399 9.06 8.98 -29.24
N ILE A 400 8.09 8.46 -29.99
CA ILE A 400 7.65 9.03 -31.28
C ILE A 400 7.17 10.48 -31.09
N LYS A 401 6.42 10.77 -30.00
CA LYS A 401 5.92 12.12 -29.71
C LYS A 401 7.03 13.14 -29.45
N LEU A 402 8.24 12.67 -29.10
CA LEU A 402 9.41 13.51 -28.86
C LEU A 402 10.28 13.71 -30.12
N ASN A 403 9.80 13.30 -31.30
CA ASN A 403 10.51 13.41 -32.59
C ASN A 403 11.92 12.76 -32.58
N GLN A 404 12.10 11.68 -31.83
CA GLN A 404 13.35 10.91 -31.81
C GLN A 404 13.51 10.07 -33.09
N THR A 405 14.76 9.75 -33.46
CA THR A 405 15.04 8.87 -34.61
C THR A 405 14.70 7.41 -34.30
N GLU A 406 14.48 6.59 -35.32
CA GLU A 406 14.24 5.15 -35.18
C GLU A 406 15.29 4.46 -34.30
N ASP A 407 16.57 4.70 -34.58
CA ASP A 407 17.67 4.11 -33.82
C ASP A 407 17.67 4.56 -32.34
N GLN A 408 17.34 5.83 -32.08
CA GLN A 408 17.22 6.33 -30.71
C GLN A 408 16.08 5.64 -29.96
N ILE A 409 14.92 5.47 -30.60
CA ILE A 409 13.76 4.82 -30.01
C ILE A 409 14.06 3.35 -29.71
N LEU A 410 14.62 2.61 -30.67
CA LEU A 410 14.96 1.19 -30.50
C LEU A 410 16.01 0.99 -29.41
N ASN A 411 17.04 1.84 -29.36
CA ASN A 411 18.06 1.79 -28.30
C ASN A 411 17.45 2.09 -26.93
N TYR A 412 16.60 3.11 -26.83
CA TYR A 412 15.92 3.44 -25.58
C TYR A 412 15.06 2.28 -25.05
N VAL A 413 14.22 1.71 -25.91
CA VAL A 413 13.38 0.55 -25.56
C VAL A 413 14.24 -0.65 -25.17
N ASN A 414 15.35 -0.88 -25.89
CA ASN A 414 16.30 -1.93 -25.54
C ASN A 414 16.88 -1.71 -24.12
N GLU A 415 17.28 -0.49 -23.77
CA GLU A 415 17.77 -0.17 -22.42
C GLU A 415 16.70 -0.38 -21.34
N LEU A 416 15.42 -0.08 -21.63
CA LEU A 416 14.33 -0.36 -20.70
C LEU A 416 14.21 -1.86 -20.40
N CYS A 417 14.50 -2.74 -21.36
CA CYS A 417 14.52 -4.19 -21.13
C CYS A 417 15.58 -4.64 -20.10
N ASP A 418 16.57 -3.81 -19.77
CA ASP A 418 17.56 -4.06 -18.70
C ASP A 418 17.11 -3.54 -17.33
N ARG A 419 15.99 -2.81 -17.28
CA ARG A 419 15.53 -2.05 -16.11
C ARG A 419 14.17 -2.51 -15.59
N LEU A 420 13.70 -3.69 -16.02
CA LEU A 420 12.43 -4.21 -15.50
C LEU A 420 12.50 -4.35 -13.98
N PRO A 421 11.42 -4.01 -13.26
CA PRO A 421 11.33 -4.16 -11.81
C PRO A 421 11.63 -5.58 -11.35
N SER A 422 12.35 -5.70 -10.24
CA SER A 422 12.64 -7.01 -9.63
C SER A 422 11.35 -7.62 -9.05
N PRO A 423 11.11 -8.94 -9.19
CA PRO A 423 10.00 -9.65 -8.53
C PRO A 423 10.00 -9.50 -7.02
N ASN A 424 11.18 -9.21 -6.43
CA ASN A 424 11.33 -8.97 -5.00
C ASN A 424 10.80 -7.59 -4.57
N GLY A 425 10.43 -6.72 -5.50
CA GLY A 425 9.76 -5.44 -5.26
C GLY A 425 10.69 -4.25 -4.98
N GLU A 426 11.98 -4.49 -4.76
CA GLU A 426 12.96 -3.46 -4.41
C GLU A 426 13.98 -3.24 -5.55
N SER A 427 14.24 -1.99 -5.87
CA SER A 427 15.24 -1.56 -6.86
C SER A 427 16.24 -0.61 -6.20
N ALA A 428 17.51 -1.03 -6.11
CA ALA A 428 18.56 -0.21 -5.52
C ALA A 428 18.93 0.96 -6.45
N VAL A 429 19.25 2.11 -5.86
CA VAL A 429 19.75 3.30 -6.58
C VAL A 429 21.06 3.76 -5.94
N ASP A 430 21.87 4.51 -6.68
CA ASP A 430 23.07 5.13 -6.12
C ASP A 430 22.67 6.33 -5.23
N CYS A 431 23.05 6.28 -3.95
CA CYS A 431 22.80 7.36 -3.01
C CYS A 431 23.50 8.68 -3.37
N SER A 432 24.53 8.65 -4.21
CA SER A 432 25.28 9.84 -4.61
C SER A 432 24.64 10.58 -5.80
N SER A 433 23.75 9.93 -6.56
CA SER A 433 23.16 10.49 -7.77
C SER A 433 21.81 11.17 -7.57
N LEU A 434 21.28 11.23 -6.33
CA LEU A 434 19.95 11.81 -6.01
C LEU A 434 19.74 13.20 -6.64
N SER A 435 20.72 14.09 -6.54
CA SER A 435 20.62 15.46 -7.05
C SER A 435 20.51 15.57 -8.58
N SER A 436 20.83 14.50 -9.30
CA SER A 436 20.72 14.42 -10.76
C SER A 436 19.46 13.71 -11.24
N MET A 437 18.71 13.08 -10.33
CA MET A 437 17.49 12.36 -10.69
C MET A 437 16.33 13.32 -10.98
N PRO A 438 15.43 12.97 -11.89
CA PRO A 438 14.28 13.80 -12.21
C PRO A 438 13.23 13.78 -11.09
N HIS A 439 12.41 14.82 -10.99
CA HIS A 439 11.18 14.76 -10.22
C HIS A 439 10.21 13.78 -10.87
N VAL A 440 9.35 13.13 -10.07
CA VAL A 440 8.23 12.33 -10.59
C VAL A 440 6.93 12.97 -10.13
N SER A 441 6.05 13.31 -11.07
CA SER A 441 4.81 14.03 -10.77
C SER A 441 3.57 13.22 -11.12
N PHE A 442 2.56 13.28 -10.26
CA PHE A 442 1.25 12.67 -10.48
C PHE A 442 0.20 13.75 -10.75
N THR A 443 -0.62 13.58 -11.78
CA THR A 443 -1.72 14.51 -12.06
C THR A 443 -2.98 14.07 -11.32
N ILE A 444 -3.46 14.84 -10.35
CA ILE A 444 -4.66 14.51 -9.55
C ILE A 444 -5.58 15.73 -9.53
N GLY A 445 -6.84 15.55 -9.94
CA GLY A 445 -7.80 16.66 -9.97
C GLY A 445 -7.37 17.85 -10.86
N GLY A 446 -6.60 17.58 -11.92
CA GLY A 446 -6.05 18.62 -12.81
C GLY A 446 -4.85 19.39 -12.26
N LYS A 447 -4.31 19.01 -11.10
CA LYS A 447 -3.09 19.59 -10.49
C LYS A 447 -1.96 18.57 -10.48
N GLU A 448 -0.73 19.04 -10.66
CA GLU A 448 0.47 18.21 -10.57
C GLU A 448 1.00 18.13 -9.13
N PHE A 449 1.25 16.91 -8.68
CA PHE A 449 1.82 16.57 -7.37
C PHE A 449 3.21 15.94 -7.59
N GLY A 450 4.25 16.78 -7.56
CA GLY A 450 5.64 16.38 -7.77
C GLY A 450 6.30 15.80 -6.52
N LEU A 451 7.12 14.76 -6.71
CA LEU A 451 8.00 14.20 -5.69
C LEU A 451 9.46 14.45 -6.10
N THR A 452 10.24 15.00 -5.17
CA THR A 452 11.69 15.16 -5.38
C THR A 452 12.42 13.82 -5.16
N PRO A 453 13.66 13.69 -5.67
CA PRO A 453 14.48 12.50 -5.43
C PRO A 453 14.64 12.13 -3.95
N GLU A 454 14.75 13.11 -3.06
CA GLU A 454 14.85 12.91 -1.62
C GLU A 454 13.57 12.37 -0.99
N GLN A 455 12.42 12.59 -1.62
CA GLN A 455 11.12 12.14 -1.13
C GLN A 455 10.82 10.72 -1.57
N TYR A 456 11.10 10.38 -2.84
CA TYR A 456 10.82 9.05 -3.39
C TYR A 456 11.96 8.05 -3.25
N VAL A 457 13.19 8.44 -2.89
CA VAL A 457 14.27 7.50 -2.58
C VAL A 457 14.36 7.23 -1.08
N LEU A 458 14.24 5.96 -0.71
CA LEU A 458 14.34 5.51 0.68
C LEU A 458 15.80 5.17 1.03
N LYS A 459 16.30 5.72 2.15
CA LYS A 459 17.63 5.39 2.69
C LYS A 459 17.50 4.37 3.81
N VAL A 460 18.18 3.23 3.65
CA VAL A 460 18.17 2.09 4.57
C VAL A 460 19.53 1.95 5.25
N GLY A 461 19.55 1.97 6.58
CA GLY A 461 20.79 1.97 7.36
C GLY A 461 21.44 3.34 7.51
N GLU A 462 22.56 3.40 8.23
CA GLU A 462 23.24 4.64 8.62
C GLU A 462 24.70 4.69 8.11
N GLY A 463 25.19 5.91 7.85
CA GLY A 463 26.58 6.14 7.47
C GLY A 463 26.96 5.61 6.09
N VAL A 464 28.20 5.11 5.95
CA VAL A 464 28.77 4.65 4.68
C VAL A 464 28.18 3.34 4.15
N SER A 465 27.42 2.60 4.96
CA SER A 465 26.72 1.38 4.54
C SER A 465 25.27 1.62 4.15
N ALA A 466 24.79 2.87 4.17
CA ALA A 466 23.42 3.20 3.80
C ALA A 466 23.13 2.78 2.35
N GLN A 467 22.05 2.04 2.16
CA GLN A 467 21.56 1.63 0.85
C GLN A 467 20.40 2.53 0.45
N CYS A 468 20.37 2.98 -0.81
CA CYS A 468 19.25 3.72 -1.34
C CYS A 468 18.38 2.80 -2.20
N ILE A 469 17.07 2.86 -1.98
CA ILE A 469 16.09 2.05 -2.69
C ILE A 469 15.06 2.98 -3.30
N SER A 470 14.67 2.69 -4.54
CA SER A 470 13.55 3.34 -5.20
C SER A 470 12.27 3.11 -4.38
N GLY A 471 11.54 4.18 -4.09
CA GLY A 471 10.22 4.13 -3.48
C GLY A 471 9.13 3.61 -4.41
N PHE A 472 9.49 3.19 -5.63
CA PHE A 472 8.58 2.69 -6.66
C PHE A 472 8.68 1.18 -6.81
N THR A 473 7.54 0.50 -6.89
CA THR A 473 7.45 -0.94 -7.07
C THR A 473 6.40 -1.31 -8.13
N ALA A 474 6.58 -2.47 -8.75
CA ALA A 474 5.69 -2.94 -9.80
C ALA A 474 4.44 -3.63 -9.22
N LEU A 475 3.30 -3.23 -9.74
CA LEU A 475 2.00 -3.85 -9.54
C LEU A 475 1.16 -3.72 -10.82
N ASP A 476 0.98 -4.82 -11.52
CA ASP A 476 0.09 -4.88 -12.67
C ASP A 476 -1.28 -5.43 -12.23
N VAL A 477 -2.28 -4.55 -12.25
CA VAL A 477 -3.68 -4.92 -11.98
C VAL A 477 -4.41 -5.03 -13.32
N PRO A 478 -5.03 -6.17 -13.64
CA PRO A 478 -5.72 -6.33 -14.92
C PRO A 478 -7.01 -5.48 -15.00
N PRO A 479 -7.50 -5.19 -16.22
CA PRO A 479 -8.82 -4.61 -16.43
C PRO A 479 -9.93 -5.51 -15.84
N PRO A 480 -11.07 -4.94 -15.39
CA PRO A 480 -11.49 -3.55 -15.55
C PRO A 480 -10.98 -2.58 -14.48
N ARG A 481 -10.21 -3.05 -13.49
CA ARG A 481 -9.76 -2.24 -12.35
C ARG A 481 -8.51 -1.42 -12.64
N GLY A 482 -7.57 -2.05 -13.34
CA GLY A 482 -6.35 -1.39 -13.76
C GLY A 482 -6.48 -0.64 -15.08
N PRO A 483 -5.49 0.20 -15.42
CA PRO A 483 -4.25 0.44 -14.67
C PRO A 483 -4.50 1.16 -13.33
N LEU A 484 -3.86 0.67 -12.26
CA LEU A 484 -4.08 1.10 -10.88
C LEU A 484 -2.75 1.47 -10.22
N TRP A 485 -2.77 2.53 -9.42
CA TRP A 485 -1.69 2.94 -8.55
C TRP A 485 -2.06 2.80 -7.08
N ILE A 486 -1.09 2.51 -6.23
CA ILE A 486 -1.20 2.63 -4.78
C ILE A 486 -0.25 3.73 -4.34
N LEU A 487 -0.81 4.77 -3.73
CA LEU A 487 -0.09 5.93 -3.21
C LEU A 487 0.08 5.75 -1.70
N GLY A 488 1.25 5.22 -1.31
CA GLY A 488 1.62 4.96 0.07
C GLY A 488 2.27 6.15 0.80
N ASP A 489 3.00 5.85 1.87
CA ASP A 489 3.69 6.85 2.69
C ASP A 489 4.68 7.75 1.95
N VAL A 490 5.24 7.28 0.82
CA VAL A 490 6.14 8.07 -0.01
C VAL A 490 5.41 9.27 -0.61
N PHE A 491 4.11 9.12 -0.90
CA PHE A 491 3.25 10.20 -1.39
C PHE A 491 2.53 10.93 -0.24
N MET A 492 1.94 10.19 0.69
CA MET A 492 1.16 10.75 1.81
C MET A 492 2.03 11.49 2.86
N GLY A 493 3.36 11.32 2.83
CA GLY A 493 4.28 12.09 3.66
C GLY A 493 4.41 13.55 3.21
N PRO A 494 4.87 13.81 1.97
CA PRO A 494 4.90 15.15 1.40
C PRO A 494 3.52 15.79 1.22
N TYR A 495 2.47 14.97 1.08
CA TYR A 495 1.11 15.44 0.86
C TYR A 495 0.16 15.01 1.98
N HIS A 496 -0.21 15.98 2.82
CA HIS A 496 -1.25 15.79 3.82
C HIS A 496 -2.53 15.29 3.15
N THR A 497 -3.10 14.20 3.68
CA THR A 497 -4.22 13.50 3.04
C THR A 497 -5.46 13.53 3.93
N VAL A 498 -6.59 13.95 3.36
CA VAL A 498 -7.91 13.95 4.01
C VAL A 498 -8.80 12.90 3.34
N PHE A 499 -9.42 12.04 4.13
CA PHE A 499 -10.41 11.07 3.72
C PHE A 499 -11.78 11.58 4.16
N ASP A 500 -12.54 12.14 3.22
CA ASP A 500 -13.85 12.75 3.46
C ASP A 500 -14.93 11.71 3.17
N TYR A 501 -15.33 10.99 4.22
CA TYR A 501 -16.36 9.95 4.15
C TYR A 501 -17.74 10.54 3.86
N GLY A 502 -18.08 11.69 4.45
CA GLY A 502 -19.37 12.34 4.27
C GLY A 502 -19.66 12.70 2.81
N ASN A 503 -18.65 13.13 2.07
CA ASN A 503 -18.77 13.48 0.65
C ASN A 503 -18.16 12.44 -0.31
N LEU A 504 -17.64 11.32 0.22
CA LEU A 504 -16.96 10.25 -0.53
C LEU A 504 -15.89 10.80 -1.49
N ARG A 505 -14.89 11.48 -0.95
CA ARG A 505 -13.77 12.07 -1.70
C ARG A 505 -12.47 12.02 -0.90
N VAL A 506 -11.34 12.13 -1.59
CA VAL A 506 -10.00 12.21 -0.98
C VAL A 506 -9.39 13.55 -1.36
N GLY A 507 -8.72 14.21 -0.41
CA GLY A 507 -8.13 15.54 -0.57
C GLY A 507 -6.63 15.55 -0.26
N PHE A 508 -5.84 16.24 -1.09
CA PHE A 508 -4.38 16.32 -0.93
C PHE A 508 -3.91 17.77 -0.88
N ALA A 509 -3.09 18.12 0.12
CA ALA A 509 -2.41 19.41 0.25
C ALA A 509 -0.93 19.21 0.57
N GLU A 510 -0.09 20.22 0.33
CA GLU A 510 1.32 20.16 0.72
C GLU A 510 1.42 20.04 2.25
N ALA A 511 2.18 19.08 2.76
CA ALA A 511 2.40 18.93 4.19
C ALA A 511 3.27 20.10 4.75
N ALA A 512 3.02 20.48 6.00
CA ALA A 512 3.70 21.61 6.64
C ALA A 512 5.19 21.37 6.92
#